data_AF-A0A165QGU1-F1
#
_entry.id   AF-A0A165QGU1-F1
#
_cell.length_a   1.000
_cell.length_b   1.000
_cell.length_c   1.000
_cell.angle_alpha   90.00
_cell.angle_beta   90.00
_cell.angle_gamma   90.00
#
_symmetry.space_group_name_H-M   'P 1'
#
loop_
_entity.id
_entity.type
_entity.pdbx_description
1 polymer ?
#
loop_
_entity_poly.entity_id
_entity_poly.type
_entity_poly.pdbx_seq_one_letter_code
_entity_poly.pdbx_strand_id
1 'polypeptide(L)'
;MPGPRNMKKKAKQQAKKARRSQGERPLDNREDVLEQPPAPIAHAGVHAPAYAEDRGQLAADGVYPYHQPPAAPPSTHTAYPVDPHPDLHTSYQGPPLYDEVEDDEGIPPSLVTEPFIYDPGNGPRVRNVAAFLSSSFAAPPSLDDPLCAEFAQEEMLEMLCSVLPEETALILWYNKSRRGARVCPACQRLYRLGDVLPEHLLDENSIPKPHEPIAVNLLREQELSGLCSPMCFVLAAFNYPGTIRSAWGRTAEELDAETWDLLDGPGTSAVQNDRGLGMVLKMTRCADLGLAEMFFPEDDLPVEDDYEGYEEYSDEEYGVEVSMRECETSPAMERLNRPGGGFGVQEQRSPNGLARGMNVLSLTA
;
A
#
# COMPACT_ATOMS: atom_id res chain seq x y z
N MET A 1 -17.92 19.92 1.17
CA MET A 1 -18.54 19.23 2.33
C MET A 1 -17.44 18.98 3.35
N PRO A 2 -17.60 19.30 4.65
CA PRO A 2 -16.57 19.03 5.65
C PRO A 2 -16.23 17.55 5.67
N GLY A 3 -14.94 17.21 5.62
CA GLY A 3 -14.48 15.82 5.56
C GLY A 3 -14.87 15.01 6.81
N PRO A 4 -15.04 13.67 6.70
CA PRO A 4 -15.54 12.82 7.79
C PRO A 4 -14.73 12.86 9.10
N ARG A 5 -13.44 13.19 9.06
CA ARG A 5 -12.59 13.33 10.26
C ARG A 5 -12.90 14.58 11.08
N ASN A 6 -13.46 15.63 10.46
CA ASN A 6 -13.93 16.80 11.19
C ASN A 6 -15.10 16.45 12.13
N MET A 7 -15.85 15.37 11.85
CA MET A 7 -16.90 14.88 12.75
C MET A 7 -16.34 14.23 14.02
N LYS A 8 -15.21 13.51 13.96
CA LYS A 8 -14.60 12.88 15.16
C LYS A 8 -14.01 13.95 16.09
N LYS A 9 -13.32 14.96 15.55
CA LYS A 9 -12.80 16.10 16.32
C LYS A 9 -13.94 16.95 16.92
N LYS A 10 -15.00 17.20 16.14
CA LYS A 10 -16.22 17.90 16.59
C LYS A 10 -16.98 17.12 17.66
N ALA A 11 -17.08 15.79 17.56
CA ALA A 11 -17.68 14.94 18.59
C ALA A 11 -16.88 14.95 19.90
N LYS A 12 -15.54 14.90 19.82
CA LYS A 12 -14.66 14.99 21.00
C LYS A 12 -14.76 16.37 21.67
N GLN A 13 -14.84 17.46 20.89
CA GLN A 13 -15.07 18.81 21.41
C GLN A 13 -16.47 18.98 22.03
N GLN A 14 -17.52 18.42 21.41
CA GLN A 14 -18.89 18.46 21.96
C GLN A 14 -18.99 17.66 23.27
N ALA A 15 -18.36 16.48 23.37
CA ALA A 15 -18.30 15.71 24.61
C ALA A 15 -17.57 16.45 25.75
N LYS A 16 -16.49 17.17 25.42
CA LYS A 16 -15.75 18.02 26.39
C LYS A 16 -16.58 19.22 26.85
N LYS A 17 -17.34 19.85 25.94
CA LYS A 17 -18.25 20.97 26.25
C LYS A 17 -19.43 20.51 27.12
N ALA A 18 -20.02 19.34 26.81
CA ALA A 18 -21.10 18.74 27.59
C ALA A 18 -20.67 18.38 29.04
N ARG A 19 -19.43 17.87 29.20
CA ARG A 19 -18.85 17.63 30.54
C ARG A 19 -18.61 18.91 31.34
N ARG A 20 -18.31 20.02 30.66
CA ARG A 20 -18.06 21.32 31.31
C ARG A 20 -19.36 22.02 31.72
N SER A 21 -20.48 21.75 31.06
CA SER A 21 -21.81 22.28 31.39
C SER A 21 -22.57 21.48 32.47
N GLN A 22 -22.06 20.32 32.91
CA GLN A 22 -22.73 19.46 33.90
C GLN A 22 -22.08 19.44 35.30
N GLY A 23 -21.14 20.34 35.62
CA GLY A 23 -20.38 20.25 36.87
C GLY A 23 -20.16 21.57 37.60
N GLU A 24 -21.20 22.08 38.28
CA GLU A 24 -21.00 22.74 39.58
C GLU A 24 -20.44 21.70 40.55
N ARG A 25 -19.31 22.03 41.20
CA ARG A 25 -18.66 21.20 42.21
C ARG A 25 -19.39 21.37 43.55
N PRO A 26 -19.81 20.30 44.23
CA PRO A 26 -19.88 20.29 45.68
C PRO A 26 -18.45 20.17 46.22
N LEU A 27 -18.03 21.14 47.02
CA LEU A 27 -16.88 21.02 47.90
C LEU A 27 -17.25 20.03 49.01
N ASP A 28 -16.51 18.94 49.16
CA ASP A 28 -16.29 18.41 50.51
C ASP A 28 -14.98 17.62 50.63
N ASN A 29 -14.36 17.84 51.78
CA ASN A 29 -13.20 17.16 52.33
C ASN A 29 -13.56 15.71 52.67
N ARG A 30 -12.60 14.78 52.53
CA ARG A 30 -11.99 14.09 53.68
C ARG A 30 -10.94 13.08 53.21
N GLU A 31 -9.80 13.17 53.86
CA GLU A 31 -8.86 12.09 54.09
C GLU A 31 -9.61 10.91 54.74
N ASP A 32 -9.47 9.70 54.19
CA ASP A 32 -9.08 8.57 55.01
C ASP A 32 -8.56 7.40 54.15
N VAL A 33 -7.47 6.85 54.67
CA VAL A 33 -6.70 5.71 54.20
C VAL A 33 -7.50 4.43 54.43
N LEU A 34 -7.50 3.50 53.48
CA LEU A 34 -7.51 2.05 53.77
C LEU A 34 -7.10 1.25 52.53
N GLU A 35 -5.97 0.55 52.68
CA GLU A 35 -5.48 -0.48 51.77
C GLU A 35 -6.53 -1.58 51.56
N GLN A 36 -6.74 -1.96 50.30
CA GLN A 36 -7.48 -3.17 49.93
C GLN A 36 -6.61 -3.99 48.96
N PRO A 37 -6.37 -5.28 49.22
CA PRO A 37 -5.54 -6.12 48.37
C PRO A 37 -6.27 -6.51 47.06
N PRO A 38 -5.54 -6.72 45.96
CA PRO A 38 -6.13 -7.02 44.66
C PRO A 38 -6.78 -8.41 44.63
N ALA A 39 -8.02 -8.47 44.18
CA ALA A 39 -8.77 -9.70 43.93
C ALA A 39 -8.18 -10.50 42.74
N PRO A 40 -8.26 -11.84 42.76
CA PRO A 40 -7.76 -12.67 41.67
C PRO A 40 -8.62 -12.54 40.41
N ILE A 41 -7.93 -12.41 39.27
CA ILE A 41 -8.50 -12.33 37.92
C ILE A 41 -9.16 -13.67 37.59
N ALA A 42 -10.49 -13.69 37.53
CA ALA A 42 -11.24 -14.81 36.99
C ALA A 42 -11.18 -14.78 35.46
N HIS A 43 -10.62 -15.83 34.85
CA HIS A 43 -10.68 -16.07 33.42
C HIS A 43 -12.15 -16.27 32.99
N ALA A 44 -12.73 -15.26 32.37
CA ALA A 44 -14.02 -15.38 31.70
C ALA A 44 -13.85 -16.19 30.41
N GLY A 45 -14.57 -17.29 30.31
CA GLY A 45 -14.64 -18.15 29.13
C GLY A 45 -15.17 -17.38 27.92
N VAL A 46 -14.40 -17.43 26.84
CA VAL A 46 -14.76 -16.86 25.55
C VAL A 46 -15.83 -17.74 24.91
N HIS A 47 -17.09 -17.30 24.98
CA HIS A 47 -18.14 -17.78 24.08
C HIS A 47 -17.96 -17.10 22.72
N ALA A 48 -17.62 -17.89 21.70
CA ALA A 48 -17.65 -17.47 20.31
C ALA A 48 -19.10 -17.27 19.85
N PRO A 49 -19.45 -16.14 19.20
CA PRO A 49 -20.73 -16.04 18.52
C PRO A 49 -20.66 -16.84 17.21
N ALA A 50 -21.64 -17.72 17.02
CA ALA A 50 -21.90 -18.38 15.75
C ALA A 50 -22.30 -17.32 14.71
N TYR A 51 -21.51 -17.18 13.66
CA TYR A 51 -21.86 -16.36 12.51
C TYR A 51 -22.92 -17.08 11.68
N ALA A 52 -23.97 -16.35 11.33
CA ALA A 52 -25.05 -16.81 10.47
C ALA A 52 -24.54 -17.06 9.05
N GLU A 53 -24.95 -18.18 8.46
CA GLU A 53 -24.74 -18.51 7.04
C GLU A 53 -25.48 -17.49 6.17
N ASP A 54 -24.73 -16.59 5.53
CA ASP A 54 -25.28 -15.72 4.49
C ASP A 54 -25.23 -16.44 3.13
N ARG A 55 -26.38 -16.48 2.49
CA ARG A 55 -26.73 -17.37 1.39
C ARG A 55 -26.91 -16.53 0.13
N GLY A 56 -25.90 -16.58 -0.74
CA GLY A 56 -26.08 -16.52 -2.19
C GLY A 56 -25.87 -15.15 -2.84
N GLN A 57 -24.71 -15.00 -3.48
CA GLN A 57 -24.57 -14.14 -4.66
C GLN A 57 -23.77 -14.90 -5.73
N LEU A 58 -24.45 -15.11 -6.85
CA LEU A 58 -23.97 -15.78 -8.05
C LEU A 58 -22.87 -14.92 -8.69
N ALA A 59 -21.65 -15.45 -8.73
CA ALA A 59 -20.55 -14.86 -9.47
C ALA A 59 -20.77 -15.07 -10.98
N ALA A 60 -20.60 -14.00 -11.75
CA ALA A 60 -20.52 -14.07 -13.20
C ALA A 60 -19.11 -14.55 -13.60
N ASP A 61 -19.04 -15.72 -14.20
CA ASP A 61 -17.82 -16.36 -14.70
C ASP A 61 -17.21 -15.56 -15.86
N GLY A 62 -16.20 -14.75 -15.54
CA GLY A 62 -15.24 -14.21 -16.51
C GLY A 62 -14.06 -15.14 -16.67
N VAL A 63 -14.19 -16.19 -17.48
CA VAL A 63 -13.11 -17.13 -17.82
C VAL A 63 -12.03 -16.39 -18.62
N TYR A 64 -10.91 -16.04 -17.96
CA TYR A 64 -9.69 -15.59 -18.65
C TYR A 64 -8.87 -16.82 -19.10
N PRO A 65 -8.56 -16.96 -20.40
CA PRO A 65 -7.74 -18.06 -20.89
C PRO A 65 -6.25 -17.75 -20.62
N TYR A 66 -5.70 -18.31 -19.55
CA TYR A 66 -4.25 -18.40 -19.39
C TYR A 66 -3.71 -19.50 -20.30
N HIS A 67 -2.99 -19.11 -21.36
CA HIS A 67 -2.13 -20.01 -22.11
C HIS A 67 -0.97 -20.44 -21.23
N GLN A 68 -1.02 -21.68 -20.74
CA GLN A 68 0.07 -22.34 -20.04
C GLN A 68 1.15 -22.72 -21.08
N PRO A 69 2.40 -22.21 -20.98
CA PRO A 69 3.46 -22.63 -21.89
C PRO A 69 3.83 -24.11 -21.62
N PRO A 70 4.20 -24.88 -22.67
CA PRO A 70 4.50 -26.29 -22.54
C PRO A 70 5.71 -26.53 -21.64
N ALA A 71 5.60 -27.55 -20.78
CA ALA A 71 6.63 -27.96 -19.83
C ALA A 71 7.97 -28.25 -20.55
N ALA A 72 9.05 -27.68 -20.02
CA ALA A 72 10.40 -27.95 -20.50
C ALA A 72 10.78 -29.43 -20.24
N PRO A 73 11.50 -30.09 -21.17
CA PRO A 73 11.93 -31.47 -20.98
C PRO A 73 12.99 -31.59 -19.87
N PRO A 74 13.05 -32.74 -19.18
CA PRO A 74 13.99 -32.96 -18.08
C PRO A 74 15.44 -32.98 -18.56
N SER A 75 16.28 -32.13 -17.96
CA SER A 75 17.73 -32.11 -18.18
C SER A 75 18.38 -33.36 -17.61
N THR A 76 18.89 -34.23 -18.50
CA THR A 76 19.79 -35.32 -18.15
C THR A 76 21.15 -34.77 -17.78
N HIS A 77 21.53 -34.87 -16.50
CA HIS A 77 22.88 -34.57 -16.03
C HIS A 77 23.89 -35.56 -16.61
N THR A 78 24.73 -35.10 -17.52
CA THR A 78 25.89 -35.84 -18.02
C THR A 78 27.02 -35.71 -16.99
N ALA A 79 27.33 -36.81 -16.30
CA ALA A 79 28.48 -36.90 -15.42
C ALA A 79 29.77 -36.90 -16.25
N TYR A 80 30.63 -35.90 -16.05
CA TYR A 80 31.97 -35.88 -16.63
C TYR A 80 32.93 -36.70 -15.75
N PRO A 81 33.84 -37.51 -16.35
CA PRO A 81 34.85 -38.24 -15.59
C PRO A 81 35.94 -37.29 -15.10
N VAL A 82 36.31 -37.43 -13.83
CA VAL A 82 37.45 -36.76 -13.20
C VAL A 82 38.73 -37.50 -13.62
N ASP A 83 39.59 -36.83 -14.38
CA ASP A 83 40.92 -37.33 -14.70
C ASP A 83 41.89 -37.11 -13.52
N PRO A 84 42.68 -38.13 -13.12
CA PRO A 84 43.69 -37.99 -12.07
C PRO A 84 44.97 -37.36 -12.63
N HIS A 85 45.29 -36.16 -12.15
CA HIS A 85 46.54 -35.46 -12.47
C HIS A 85 47.73 -36.07 -11.68
N PRO A 86 48.88 -36.36 -12.33
CA PRO A 86 50.08 -36.80 -11.64
C PRO A 86 50.92 -35.61 -11.12
N ASP A 87 51.41 -35.75 -9.89
CA ASP A 87 52.35 -34.86 -9.23
C ASP A 87 53.68 -34.77 -9.98
N LEU A 88 53.99 -33.60 -10.54
CA LEU A 88 55.33 -33.26 -11.04
C LEU A 88 55.89 -32.06 -10.28
N HIS A 89 56.62 -32.35 -9.21
CA HIS A 89 57.57 -31.44 -8.60
C HIS A 89 58.69 -31.10 -9.59
N THR A 90 58.55 -29.97 -10.28
CA THR A 90 59.65 -29.37 -11.08
C THR A 90 60.11 -28.11 -10.39
N SER A 91 61.30 -28.17 -9.78
CA SER A 91 62.00 -27.01 -9.22
C SER A 91 62.57 -26.16 -10.37
N TYR A 92 61.80 -25.18 -10.82
CA TYR A 92 62.25 -24.17 -11.77
C TYR A 92 62.77 -22.95 -11.00
N GLN A 93 64.09 -22.71 -11.06
CA GLN A 93 64.69 -21.44 -10.67
C GLN A 93 64.50 -20.46 -11.82
N GLY A 94 63.52 -19.57 -11.68
CA GLY A 94 63.20 -18.54 -12.66
C GLY A 94 64.19 -17.36 -12.65
N PRO A 95 64.29 -16.61 -13.77
CA PRO A 95 65.21 -15.48 -13.95
C PRO A 95 64.87 -14.27 -13.07
N PRO A 96 65.77 -13.28 -12.95
CA PRO A 96 65.59 -12.14 -12.06
C PRO A 96 64.38 -11.29 -12.44
N LEU A 97 63.58 -10.97 -11.41
CA LEU A 97 62.42 -10.09 -11.38
C LEU A 97 62.66 -8.79 -12.15
N TYR A 98 62.12 -8.73 -13.35
CA TYR A 98 61.65 -7.48 -13.93
C TYR A 98 60.36 -7.12 -13.19
N ASP A 99 60.29 -5.90 -12.68
CA ASP A 99 59.09 -5.27 -12.11
C ASP A 99 58.08 -5.09 -13.25
N GLU A 100 57.48 -6.21 -13.68
CA GLU A 100 56.27 -6.19 -14.48
C GLU A 100 55.22 -5.60 -13.56
N VAL A 101 54.87 -4.34 -13.83
CA VAL A 101 53.61 -3.76 -13.40
C VAL A 101 52.57 -4.71 -13.94
N GLU A 102 52.15 -5.67 -13.12
CA GLU A 102 50.98 -6.49 -13.35
C GLU A 102 49.86 -5.47 -13.56
N ASP A 103 49.53 -5.20 -14.83
CA ASP A 103 48.21 -4.74 -15.22
C ASP A 103 47.28 -5.82 -14.67
N ASP A 104 46.93 -5.66 -13.39
CA ASP A 104 45.84 -6.33 -12.72
C ASP A 104 44.67 -6.05 -13.66
N GLU A 105 44.37 -7.01 -14.55
CA GLU A 105 43.16 -7.09 -15.35
C GLU A 105 42.02 -7.28 -14.34
N GLY A 106 41.81 -6.23 -13.55
CA GLY A 106 40.92 -6.17 -12.43
C GLY A 106 39.57 -6.52 -12.99
N ILE A 107 39.02 -7.60 -12.45
CA ILE A 107 37.70 -8.10 -12.77
C ILE A 107 36.79 -6.88 -12.93
N PRO A 108 36.23 -6.64 -14.14
CA PRO A 108 35.51 -5.40 -14.39
C PRO A 108 34.45 -5.24 -13.31
N PRO A 109 34.30 -4.05 -12.70
CA PRO A 109 33.42 -3.85 -11.55
C PRO A 109 31.95 -4.27 -11.80
N SER A 110 31.56 -4.41 -13.07
CA SER A 110 30.29 -5.00 -13.50
C SER A 110 30.12 -6.48 -13.10
N LEU A 111 31.19 -7.27 -12.98
CA LEU A 111 31.16 -8.67 -12.57
C LEU A 111 31.14 -8.86 -11.04
N VAL A 112 31.41 -7.81 -10.27
CA VAL A 112 31.37 -7.81 -8.79
C VAL A 112 30.10 -7.15 -8.25
N THR A 113 29.21 -6.69 -9.13
CA THR A 113 27.97 -6.04 -8.70
C THR A 113 27.04 -7.09 -8.10
N GLU A 114 26.76 -6.99 -6.80
CA GLU A 114 25.81 -7.89 -6.15
C GLU A 114 24.44 -7.80 -6.83
N PRO A 115 23.76 -8.93 -7.09
CA PRO A 115 22.44 -8.92 -7.70
C PRO A 115 21.45 -8.20 -6.78
N PHE A 116 20.73 -7.23 -7.34
CA PHE A 116 19.75 -6.42 -6.60
C PHE A 116 18.42 -7.15 -6.36
N ILE A 117 18.21 -8.31 -6.99
CA ILE A 117 17.13 -9.26 -6.70
C ILE A 117 17.73 -10.61 -6.31
N TYR A 118 17.18 -11.24 -5.27
CA TYR A 118 17.49 -12.63 -4.91
C TYR A 118 16.20 -13.43 -4.69
N ASP A 119 16.20 -14.73 -4.93
CA ASP A 119 15.06 -15.61 -4.64
C ASP A 119 15.49 -16.73 -3.68
N PRO A 120 14.99 -16.74 -2.44
CA PRO A 120 15.27 -17.81 -1.48
C PRO A 120 14.40 -19.07 -1.68
N GLY A 121 13.61 -19.17 -2.76
CA GLY A 121 12.76 -20.31 -3.09
C GLY A 121 11.26 -20.10 -2.80
N ASN A 122 10.91 -19.03 -2.09
CA ASN A 122 9.52 -18.61 -1.85
C ASN A 122 9.23 -17.23 -2.48
N GLY A 123 9.82 -16.99 -3.63
CA GLY A 123 9.59 -15.85 -4.50
C GLY A 123 10.69 -14.78 -4.42
N PRO A 124 10.83 -13.95 -5.46
CA PRO A 124 11.90 -12.96 -5.56
C PRO A 124 11.79 -11.87 -4.50
N ARG A 125 12.95 -11.31 -4.13
CA ARG A 125 13.16 -10.32 -3.07
C ARG A 125 14.10 -9.23 -3.55
N VAL A 126 13.76 -7.98 -3.29
CA VAL A 126 14.61 -6.83 -3.64
C VAL A 126 15.64 -6.58 -2.54
N ARG A 127 16.94 -6.66 -2.85
CA ARG A 127 18.01 -6.28 -1.91
C ARG A 127 18.32 -4.79 -1.97
N ASN A 128 18.36 -4.24 -3.17
CA ASN A 128 18.67 -2.84 -3.42
C ASN A 128 17.50 -2.21 -4.17
N VAL A 129 16.67 -1.47 -3.44
CA VAL A 129 15.44 -0.87 -3.98
C VAL A 129 15.76 0.18 -5.05
N ALA A 130 16.77 1.01 -4.84
CA ALA A 130 17.16 2.03 -5.82
C ALA A 130 17.65 1.41 -7.15
N ALA A 131 18.48 0.37 -7.08
CA ALA A 131 18.93 -0.36 -8.27
C ALA A 131 17.78 -1.12 -8.95
N PHE A 132 16.84 -1.68 -8.18
CA PHE A 132 15.65 -2.30 -8.73
C PHE A 132 14.78 -1.30 -9.49
N LEU A 133 14.53 -0.12 -8.91
CA LEU A 133 13.68 0.92 -9.52
C LEU A 133 14.28 1.54 -10.79
N SER A 134 15.62 1.58 -10.90
CA SER A 134 16.31 2.01 -12.12
C SER A 134 16.44 0.90 -13.17
N SER A 135 16.13 -0.34 -12.82
CA SER A 135 16.21 -1.49 -13.72
C SER A 135 14.93 -1.68 -14.56
N SER A 136 15.02 -2.50 -15.60
CA SER A 136 13.86 -2.93 -16.39
C SER A 136 12.94 -3.93 -15.68
N PHE A 137 13.32 -4.44 -14.50
CA PHE A 137 12.47 -5.33 -13.71
C PHE A 137 11.35 -4.58 -12.98
N ALA A 138 11.54 -3.29 -12.71
CA ALA A 138 10.51 -2.46 -12.12
C ALA A 138 9.39 -2.18 -13.13
N ALA A 139 8.15 -2.44 -12.74
CA ALA A 139 7.02 -2.05 -13.56
C ALA A 139 6.96 -0.50 -13.66
N PRO A 140 6.64 0.07 -14.83
CA PRO A 140 6.48 1.51 -14.96
C PRO A 140 5.26 1.99 -14.14
N PRO A 141 5.26 3.26 -13.69
CA PRO A 141 4.07 3.86 -13.08
C PRO A 141 2.84 3.79 -13.98
N SER A 142 1.66 3.68 -13.38
CA SER A 142 0.39 3.64 -14.11
C SER A 142 -0.15 5.07 -14.28
N LEU A 143 -0.16 5.60 -15.50
CA LEU A 143 -0.67 6.95 -15.77
C LEU A 143 -2.18 6.99 -16.07
N ASP A 144 -2.80 5.83 -16.33
CA ASP A 144 -4.23 5.71 -16.62
C ASP A 144 -5.11 5.83 -15.35
N ASP A 145 -4.50 5.65 -14.18
CA ASP A 145 -5.17 5.75 -12.89
C ASP A 145 -4.75 7.09 -12.24
N PRO A 146 -5.69 8.02 -11.99
CA PRO A 146 -5.36 9.34 -11.48
C PRO A 146 -4.55 9.33 -10.18
N LEU A 147 -4.89 8.42 -9.25
CA LEU A 147 -4.20 8.30 -7.98
C LEU A 147 -2.77 7.79 -8.19
N CYS A 148 -2.59 6.76 -9.03
CA CYS A 148 -1.26 6.26 -9.37
C CYS A 148 -0.39 7.34 -10.04
N ALA A 149 -0.98 8.17 -10.91
CA ALA A 149 -0.29 9.25 -11.60
C ALA A 149 0.16 10.37 -10.64
N GLU A 150 -0.67 10.73 -9.66
CA GLU A 150 -0.30 11.67 -8.58
C GLU A 150 0.88 11.12 -7.77
N PHE A 151 0.80 9.86 -7.34
CA PHE A 151 1.88 9.21 -6.60
C PHE A 151 3.16 9.01 -7.42
N ALA A 152 3.11 9.06 -8.75
CA ALA A 152 4.28 8.89 -9.61
C ALA A 152 5.18 10.13 -9.67
N GLN A 153 4.73 11.27 -9.14
CA GLN A 153 5.50 12.52 -9.08
C GLN A 153 6.73 12.37 -8.18
N GLU A 154 7.80 13.11 -8.48
CA GLU A 154 9.06 13.08 -7.72
C GLU A 154 8.90 13.81 -6.38
N GLU A 155 8.10 14.87 -6.37
CA GLU A 155 7.73 15.65 -5.19
C GLU A 155 7.04 14.76 -4.13
N MET A 156 6.22 13.80 -4.57
CA MET A 156 5.61 12.81 -3.68
C MET A 156 6.67 11.91 -3.03
N LEU A 157 7.70 11.51 -3.78
CA LEU A 157 8.80 10.72 -3.22
C LEU A 157 9.62 11.55 -2.22
N GLU A 158 9.93 12.81 -2.54
CA GLU A 158 10.64 13.72 -1.63
C GLU A 158 9.87 13.90 -0.30
N MET A 159 8.56 14.11 -0.37
CA MET A 159 7.71 14.20 0.83
C MET A 159 7.75 12.90 1.64
N LEU A 160 7.65 11.74 0.98
CA LEU A 160 7.73 10.44 1.66
C LEU A 160 9.10 10.23 2.34
N CYS A 161 10.20 10.60 1.69
CA CYS A 161 11.55 10.50 2.25
C CYS A 161 11.78 11.41 3.46
N SER A 162 10.99 12.47 3.63
CA SER A 162 11.08 13.33 4.82
C SER A 162 10.42 12.72 6.07
N VAL A 163 9.50 11.76 5.89
CA VAL A 163 8.75 11.12 6.99
C VAL A 163 9.08 9.64 7.20
N LEU A 164 9.61 8.95 6.19
CA LEU A 164 9.96 7.54 6.23
C LEU A 164 11.45 7.33 5.94
N PRO A 165 12.06 6.23 6.42
CA PRO A 165 13.36 5.81 5.94
C PRO A 165 13.36 5.65 4.43
N GLU A 166 14.44 6.07 3.77
CA GLU A 166 14.57 6.14 2.31
C GLU A 166 14.12 4.86 1.59
N GLU A 167 14.59 3.69 2.03
CA GLU A 167 14.23 2.41 1.43
C GLU A 167 12.71 2.15 1.50
N THR A 168 12.11 2.44 2.65
CA THR A 168 10.69 2.25 2.91
C THR A 168 9.85 3.26 2.11
N ALA A 169 10.33 4.50 1.98
CA ALA A 169 9.71 5.53 1.15
C ALA A 169 9.69 5.11 -0.34
N LEU A 170 10.81 4.61 -0.87
CA LEU A 170 10.92 4.12 -2.24
C LEU A 170 9.96 2.94 -2.51
N ILE A 171 9.85 2.00 -1.56
CA ILE A 171 8.91 0.88 -1.65
C ILE A 171 7.46 1.39 -1.66
N LEU A 172 7.10 2.30 -0.76
CA LEU A 172 5.75 2.85 -0.68
C LEU A 172 5.39 3.64 -1.94
N TRP A 173 6.31 4.48 -2.42
CA TRP A 173 6.20 5.22 -3.68
C TRP A 173 5.98 4.27 -4.85
N TYR A 174 6.79 3.20 -4.97
CA TYR A 174 6.59 2.16 -5.99
C TYR A 174 5.21 1.51 -5.87
N ASN A 175 4.80 1.11 -4.68
CA ASN A 175 3.52 0.42 -4.48
C ASN A 175 2.32 1.30 -4.84
N LYS A 176 2.37 2.61 -4.55
CA LYS A 176 1.23 3.52 -4.75
C LYS A 176 1.12 4.07 -6.16
N SER A 177 2.24 4.19 -6.87
CA SER A 177 2.26 4.68 -8.27
C SER A 177 2.01 3.57 -9.32
N ARG A 178 1.83 2.31 -8.91
CA ARG A 178 1.53 1.18 -9.80
C ARG A 178 0.19 0.53 -9.44
N ARG A 179 -0.54 0.09 -10.47
CA ARG A 179 -1.85 -0.54 -10.29
C ARG A 179 -1.79 -1.89 -9.58
N GLY A 180 -0.82 -2.74 -9.91
CA GLY A 180 -0.80 -4.12 -9.41
C GLY A 180 0.56 -4.68 -8.98
N ALA A 181 1.68 -4.13 -9.44
CA ALA A 181 3.00 -4.59 -9.02
C ALA A 181 3.33 -4.08 -7.61
N ARG A 182 3.86 -4.94 -6.75
CA ARG A 182 4.14 -4.62 -5.36
C ARG A 182 5.51 -5.13 -4.91
N VAL A 183 6.11 -4.40 -3.98
CA VAL A 183 7.23 -4.84 -3.14
C VAL A 183 6.75 -4.82 -1.69
N CYS A 184 6.81 -5.95 -1.00
CA CYS A 184 6.41 -6.00 0.40
C CYS A 184 7.38 -5.19 1.26
N PRO A 185 6.96 -4.16 2.02
CA PRO A 185 7.89 -3.37 2.83
C PRO A 185 8.53 -4.18 3.96
N ALA A 186 7.86 -5.21 4.48
CA ALA A 186 8.37 -6.01 5.60
C ALA A 186 9.44 -7.03 5.19
N CYS A 187 9.30 -7.65 4.02
CA CYS A 187 10.18 -8.73 3.58
C CYS A 187 10.77 -8.53 2.20
N GLN A 188 10.54 -7.39 1.55
CA GLN A 188 11.01 -7.02 0.20
C GLN A 188 10.57 -7.98 -0.92
N ARG A 189 9.57 -8.85 -0.69
CA ARG A 189 9.02 -9.78 -1.70
C ARG A 189 8.38 -9.03 -2.84
N LEU A 190 8.75 -9.37 -4.08
CA LEU A 190 8.06 -8.94 -5.29
C LEU A 190 6.84 -9.83 -5.53
N TYR A 191 5.70 -9.21 -5.80
CA TYR A 191 4.46 -9.91 -6.10
C TYR A 191 3.47 -9.00 -6.85
N ARG A 192 2.34 -9.57 -7.31
CA ARG A 192 1.21 -8.83 -7.86
C ARG A 192 0.03 -8.86 -6.90
N LEU A 193 -0.77 -7.80 -6.90
CA LEU A 193 -2.02 -7.78 -6.15
C LEU A 193 -2.89 -8.99 -6.49
N GLY A 194 -3.37 -9.68 -5.46
CA GLY A 194 -4.14 -10.91 -5.59
C GLY A 194 -3.30 -12.19 -5.63
N ASP A 195 -1.98 -12.10 -5.62
CA ASP A 195 -1.16 -13.32 -5.52
C ASP A 195 -1.33 -13.97 -4.14
N VAL A 196 -1.60 -15.28 -4.12
CA VAL A 196 -1.49 -16.14 -2.93
C VAL A 196 -0.07 -16.68 -2.90
N LEU A 197 0.76 -16.15 -2.00
CA LEU A 197 2.18 -16.44 -1.96
C LEU A 197 2.50 -17.51 -0.89
N PRO A 198 3.55 -18.34 -1.09
CA PRO A 198 3.98 -19.29 -0.07
C PRO A 198 4.33 -18.59 1.25
N GLU A 199 3.90 -19.17 2.37
CA GLU A 199 4.18 -18.61 3.69
C GLU A 199 5.70 -18.61 3.99
N HIS A 200 6.12 -17.70 4.86
CA HIS A 200 7.54 -17.54 5.19
C HIS A 200 8.11 -18.66 6.08
N LEU A 201 7.25 -19.38 6.80
CA LEU A 201 7.65 -20.30 7.89
C LEU A 201 7.20 -21.74 7.68
N LEU A 202 6.47 -22.03 6.61
CA LEU A 202 5.94 -23.36 6.41
C LEU A 202 6.89 -24.24 5.59
N ASP A 203 6.87 -25.53 5.96
CA ASP A 203 7.56 -26.62 5.27
C ASP A 203 7.20 -26.65 3.78
N GLU A 204 8.13 -27.09 2.92
CA GLU A 204 7.94 -27.18 1.45
C GLU A 204 6.66 -27.96 1.03
N ASN A 205 6.08 -28.74 1.94
CA ASN A 205 4.85 -29.50 1.72
C ASN A 205 3.56 -28.67 1.85
N SER A 206 3.61 -27.42 2.29
CA SER A 206 2.43 -26.56 2.47
C SER A 206 2.17 -25.65 1.26
N ILE A 207 2.45 -26.11 0.05
CA ILE A 207 2.16 -25.32 -1.15
C ILE A 207 0.64 -25.02 -1.14
N PRO A 208 0.24 -23.73 -1.18
CA PRO A 208 -1.17 -23.36 -1.21
C PRO A 208 -1.86 -24.12 -2.34
N LYS A 209 -3.04 -24.69 -2.06
CA LYS A 209 -3.78 -25.37 -3.11
C LYS A 209 -4.15 -24.33 -4.18
N PRO A 210 -3.89 -24.58 -5.47
CA PRO A 210 -4.01 -23.57 -6.54
C PRO A 210 -5.43 -23.02 -6.79
N HIS A 211 -6.42 -23.39 -5.97
CA HIS A 211 -7.81 -22.98 -6.07
C HIS A 211 -8.39 -22.48 -4.75
N GLU A 212 -7.56 -22.25 -3.73
CA GLU A 212 -8.03 -21.63 -2.51
C GLU A 212 -8.30 -20.14 -2.77
N PRO A 213 -9.52 -19.65 -2.52
CA PRO A 213 -9.82 -18.24 -2.73
C PRO A 213 -8.95 -17.39 -1.79
N ILE A 214 -8.44 -16.27 -2.32
CA ILE A 214 -7.66 -15.32 -1.53
C ILE A 214 -8.54 -14.85 -0.37
N ALA A 215 -8.01 -14.91 0.85
CA ALA A 215 -8.68 -14.32 2.00
C ALA A 215 -8.94 -12.84 1.73
N VAL A 216 -10.19 -12.39 1.82
CA VAL A 216 -10.61 -11.02 1.47
C VAL A 216 -9.74 -9.96 2.18
N ASN A 217 -9.42 -10.19 3.45
CA ASN A 217 -8.60 -9.27 4.23
C ASN A 217 -7.13 -9.25 3.78
N LEU A 218 -6.61 -10.34 3.20
CA LEU A 218 -5.27 -10.35 2.63
C LEU A 218 -5.21 -9.46 1.38
N LEU A 219 -6.19 -9.59 0.46
CA LEU A 219 -6.25 -8.73 -0.72
C LEU A 219 -6.36 -7.26 -0.32
N ARG A 220 -7.28 -6.94 0.60
CA ARG A 220 -7.42 -5.58 1.14
C ARG A 220 -6.12 -5.07 1.74
N GLU A 221 -5.41 -5.90 2.52
CA GLU A 221 -4.14 -5.50 3.10
C GLU A 221 -3.04 -5.27 2.04
N GLN A 222 -2.96 -6.13 1.01
CA GLN A 222 -2.04 -5.95 -0.12
C GLN A 222 -2.32 -4.63 -0.86
N GLU A 223 -3.58 -4.24 -1.03
CA GLU A 223 -3.99 -2.97 -1.63
C GLU A 223 -3.63 -1.76 -0.75
N LEU A 224 -3.88 -1.87 0.56
CA LEU A 224 -3.64 -0.80 1.51
C LEU A 224 -2.15 -0.55 1.72
N SER A 225 -1.42 -1.54 2.24
CA SER A 225 -0.04 -1.37 2.71
C SER A 225 1.01 -1.96 1.79
N GLY A 226 0.60 -2.81 0.85
CA GLY A 226 1.55 -3.62 0.08
C GLY A 226 2.16 -4.77 0.87
N LEU A 227 1.62 -5.15 2.04
CA LEU A 227 2.10 -6.30 2.80
C LEU A 227 1.58 -7.62 2.18
N CYS A 228 2.50 -8.55 1.95
CA CYS A 228 2.24 -9.73 1.11
C CYS A 228 1.66 -10.94 1.87
N SER A 229 1.63 -10.91 3.22
CA SER A 229 1.16 -12.03 4.04
C SER A 229 0.73 -11.59 5.45
N PRO A 230 -0.08 -12.39 6.18
CA PRO A 230 -0.40 -12.14 7.58
C PRO A 230 0.83 -12.00 8.47
N MET A 231 1.87 -12.80 8.22
CA MET A 231 3.12 -12.73 8.98
C MET A 231 3.86 -11.40 8.76
N CYS A 232 3.91 -10.90 7.53
CA CYS A 232 4.52 -9.60 7.22
C CYS A 232 3.82 -8.45 7.93
N PHE A 233 2.51 -8.54 8.13
CA PHE A 233 1.79 -7.54 8.90
C PHE A 233 1.93 -7.70 10.39
N VAL A 234 1.98 -8.91 10.92
CA VAL A 234 2.32 -9.10 12.34
C VAL A 234 3.67 -8.45 12.63
N LEU A 235 4.64 -8.58 11.72
CA LEU A 235 5.93 -7.88 11.82
C LEU A 235 5.77 -6.35 11.77
N ALA A 236 4.98 -5.82 10.83
CA ALA A 236 4.77 -4.38 10.72
C ALA A 236 3.98 -3.78 11.91
N ALA A 237 3.07 -4.55 12.49
CA ALA A 237 2.24 -4.17 13.64
C ALA A 237 2.84 -4.63 14.98
N PHE A 238 4.08 -5.14 15.00
CA PHE A 238 4.67 -5.72 16.21
C PHE A 238 4.82 -4.71 17.36
N ASN A 239 5.06 -3.44 17.04
CA ASN A 239 5.07 -2.34 18.01
C ASN A 239 3.67 -1.99 18.55
N TYR A 240 2.60 -2.56 17.98
CA TYR A 240 1.19 -2.30 18.29
C TYR A 240 0.40 -3.61 18.43
N PRO A 241 0.77 -4.51 19.36
CA PRO A 241 0.19 -5.87 19.40
C PRO A 241 -1.33 -5.88 19.60
N GLY A 242 -1.89 -4.87 20.27
CA GLY A 242 -3.34 -4.71 20.45
C GLY A 242 -4.11 -4.43 19.16
N THR A 243 -3.44 -3.95 18.10
CA THR A 243 -4.10 -3.58 16.84
C THR A 243 -4.03 -4.67 15.77
N ILE A 244 -3.23 -5.73 15.98
CA ILE A 244 -2.96 -6.76 14.96
C ILE A 244 -4.27 -7.34 14.38
N ARG A 245 -5.23 -7.70 15.22
CA ARG A 245 -6.48 -8.30 14.73
C ARG A 245 -7.47 -7.26 14.20
N SER A 246 -7.52 -6.09 14.82
CA SER A 246 -8.51 -5.06 14.49
C SER A 246 -8.11 -4.21 13.28
N ALA A 247 -6.82 -4.12 12.95
CA ALA A 247 -6.31 -3.28 11.86
C ALA A 247 -6.02 -4.00 10.53
N TRP A 248 -6.05 -5.34 10.53
CA TRP A 248 -5.75 -6.15 9.34
C TRP A 248 -6.81 -5.96 8.24
N GLY A 249 -6.39 -5.41 7.10
CA GLY A 249 -7.27 -5.17 5.94
C GLY A 249 -8.34 -4.09 6.16
N ARG A 250 -8.14 -3.17 7.12
CA ARG A 250 -9.09 -2.09 7.44
C ARG A 250 -8.49 -0.71 7.26
N THR A 251 -9.28 0.21 6.69
CA THR A 251 -8.92 1.63 6.55
C THR A 251 -9.16 2.40 7.85
N ALA A 252 -8.65 3.63 7.96
CA ALA A 252 -8.82 4.46 9.16
C ALA A 252 -10.29 4.76 9.50
N GLU A 253 -11.19 4.74 8.52
CA GLU A 253 -12.64 4.91 8.72
C GLU A 253 -13.29 3.67 9.32
N GLU A 254 -12.77 2.49 9.01
CA GLU A 254 -13.26 1.19 9.48
C GLU A 254 -12.71 0.81 10.87
N LEU A 255 -11.68 1.52 11.35
CA LEU A 255 -11.11 1.34 12.67
C LEU A 255 -11.95 2.04 13.75
N ASP A 256 -12.19 1.30 14.84
CA ASP A 256 -12.73 1.87 16.07
C ASP A 256 -11.73 2.83 16.71
N ALA A 257 -12.24 3.75 17.52
CA ALA A 257 -11.43 4.81 18.12
C ALA A 257 -10.34 4.24 19.05
N GLU A 258 -10.61 3.15 19.76
CA GLU A 258 -9.63 2.51 20.64
C GLU A 258 -8.47 1.89 19.84
N THR A 259 -8.77 1.13 18.78
CA THR A 259 -7.72 0.62 17.88
C THR A 259 -6.90 1.75 17.24
N TRP A 260 -7.56 2.84 16.82
CA TRP A 260 -6.85 3.99 16.25
C TRP A 260 -5.94 4.66 17.28
N ASP A 261 -6.42 4.89 18.51
CA ASP A 261 -5.63 5.48 19.60
C ASP A 261 -4.42 4.60 19.96
N LEU A 262 -4.59 3.27 19.96
CA LEU A 262 -3.48 2.33 20.14
C LEU A 262 -2.46 2.43 19.03
N LEU A 263 -2.92 2.57 17.78
CA LEU A 263 -2.04 2.70 16.63
C LEU A 263 -1.33 4.05 16.62
N ASP A 264 -2.00 5.14 16.98
CA ASP A 264 -1.43 6.50 17.03
C ASP A 264 -0.43 6.66 18.18
N GLY A 265 -0.55 5.83 19.22
CA GLY A 265 0.34 5.83 20.37
C GLY A 265 1.83 5.58 20.04
N PRO A 266 2.70 5.73 21.06
CA PRO A 266 4.14 5.53 20.92
C PRO A 266 4.55 4.08 20.64
N GLY A 267 3.59 3.14 20.68
CA GLY A 267 3.85 1.70 20.58
C GLY A 267 4.54 1.16 21.84
N THR A 268 4.94 -0.11 21.78
CA THR A 268 5.65 -0.78 22.88
C THR A 268 7.15 -0.46 22.92
N SER A 269 7.67 0.29 21.93
CA SER A 269 9.11 0.52 21.71
C SER A 269 9.94 -0.77 21.68
N ALA A 270 9.29 -1.94 21.48
CA ALA A 270 9.94 -3.24 21.55
C ALA A 270 10.98 -3.42 20.44
N VAL A 271 10.74 -2.80 19.29
CA VAL A 271 11.66 -2.80 18.15
C VAL A 271 12.07 -1.36 17.88
N GLN A 272 13.26 -0.99 18.40
CA GLN A 272 13.84 0.35 18.18
C GLN A 272 14.15 0.65 16.70
N ASN A 273 14.16 -0.38 15.84
CA ASN A 273 14.48 -0.28 14.41
C ASN A 273 13.45 -1.04 13.57
N ASP A 274 12.18 -0.63 13.62
CA ASP A 274 11.13 -1.25 12.81
C ASP A 274 11.20 -0.85 11.32
N ARG A 275 12.26 -0.14 10.91
CA ARG A 275 12.48 0.38 9.55
C ARG A 275 11.31 1.23 9.03
N GLY A 276 10.56 1.86 9.92
CA GLY A 276 9.40 2.66 9.58
C GLY A 276 8.17 1.83 9.21
N LEU A 277 8.15 0.51 9.45
CA LEU A 277 7.00 -0.34 9.14
C LEU A 277 5.75 0.05 9.92
N GLY A 278 5.89 0.44 11.20
CA GLY A 278 4.77 0.95 11.98
C GLY A 278 4.21 2.26 11.40
N MET A 279 5.09 3.12 10.87
CA MET A 279 4.67 4.35 10.20
C MET A 279 3.98 4.08 8.87
N VAL A 280 4.53 3.20 8.02
CA VAL A 280 3.86 2.74 6.79
C VAL A 280 2.49 2.19 7.12
N LEU A 281 2.37 1.41 8.21
CA LEU A 281 1.10 0.89 8.66
C LEU A 281 0.13 2.04 8.88
N LYS A 282 0.43 2.99 9.75
CA LYS A 282 -0.40 4.18 10.02
C LYS A 282 -0.79 4.95 8.77
N MET A 283 0.21 5.36 8.00
CA MET A 283 0.04 6.19 6.80
C MET A 283 -0.93 5.53 5.82
N THR A 284 -0.72 4.25 5.51
CA THR A 284 -1.52 3.55 4.49
C THR A 284 -2.97 3.27 4.88
N ARG A 285 -3.38 3.55 6.12
CA ARG A 285 -4.79 3.51 6.53
C ARG A 285 -5.50 4.83 6.31
N CYS A 286 -4.75 5.93 6.28
CA CYS A 286 -5.29 7.26 6.02
C CYS A 286 -5.55 7.43 4.52
N ALA A 287 -6.59 8.20 4.20
CA ALA A 287 -6.71 8.78 2.87
C ALA A 287 -5.46 9.64 2.58
N ASP A 288 -4.96 9.56 1.34
CA ASP A 288 -3.76 10.28 0.89
C ASP A 288 -2.53 10.10 1.80
N LEU A 289 -2.40 8.91 2.38
CA LEU A 289 -1.36 8.53 3.33
C LEU A 289 -1.28 9.40 4.61
N GLY A 290 -2.25 10.29 4.84
CA GLY A 290 -2.22 11.29 5.91
C GLY A 290 -1.20 12.41 5.68
N LEU A 291 -0.68 12.58 4.46
CA LEU A 291 0.35 13.59 4.15
C LEU A 291 -0.17 15.01 4.37
N ALA A 292 -1.41 15.29 3.97
CA ALA A 292 -2.03 16.61 4.19
C ALA A 292 -2.00 17.03 5.67
N GLU A 293 -2.32 16.12 6.59
CA GLU A 293 -2.31 16.39 8.04
C GLU A 293 -0.90 16.59 8.59
N MET A 294 0.09 15.88 8.03
CA MET A 294 1.49 15.96 8.47
C MET A 294 2.19 17.25 8.01
N PHE A 295 1.91 17.73 6.80
CA PHE A 295 2.58 18.91 6.22
C PHE A 295 1.80 20.22 6.37
N PHE A 296 0.47 20.15 6.53
CA PHE A 296 -0.39 21.33 6.60
C PHE A 296 -1.28 21.32 7.86
N PRO A 297 -0.70 21.28 9.07
CA PRO A 297 -1.46 21.23 10.32
C PRO A 297 -2.29 22.50 10.58
N GLU A 298 -1.94 23.61 9.95
CA GLU A 298 -2.58 24.93 10.16
C GLU A 298 -3.89 25.11 9.37
N ASP A 299 -4.03 24.43 8.23
CA ASP A 299 -5.21 24.55 7.36
C ASP A 299 -6.47 23.90 7.96
N ASP A 300 -6.29 23.05 8.98
CA ASP A 300 -7.36 22.37 9.72
C ASP A 300 -7.81 23.13 10.98
N LEU A 301 -7.29 24.34 11.21
CA LEU A 301 -7.90 25.25 12.17
C LEU A 301 -9.26 25.64 11.59
N PRO A 302 -10.39 25.35 12.29
CA PRO A 302 -11.66 25.89 11.86
C PRO A 302 -11.43 27.38 11.72
N VAL A 303 -11.75 27.94 10.55
CA VAL A 303 -11.87 29.39 10.40
C VAL A 303 -12.73 29.79 11.59
N GLU A 304 -12.09 30.41 12.59
CA GLU A 304 -12.82 30.92 13.72
C GLU A 304 -13.74 31.93 13.05
N ASP A 305 -15.01 31.56 12.92
CA ASP A 305 -16.11 32.43 12.51
C ASP A 305 -16.29 33.49 13.61
N ASP A 306 -15.20 34.18 13.97
CA ASP A 306 -15.10 35.43 14.72
C ASP A 306 -15.58 36.60 13.83
N TYR A 307 -16.46 36.29 12.88
CA TYR A 307 -17.46 37.24 12.41
C TYR A 307 -18.48 37.43 13.54
N GLU A 308 -18.01 38.00 14.66
CA GLU A 308 -18.85 38.82 15.53
C GLU A 308 -19.44 39.88 14.60
N GLY A 309 -20.69 39.65 14.22
CA GLY A 309 -21.49 40.64 13.53
C GLY A 309 -21.47 41.92 14.35
N TYR A 310 -20.65 42.88 13.94
CA TYR A 310 -21.02 44.27 14.04
C TYR A 310 -22.27 44.44 13.17
N GLU A 311 -23.45 44.15 13.75
CA GLU A 311 -24.68 44.77 13.29
C GLU A 311 -24.55 46.27 13.56
N GLU A 312 -23.94 46.98 12.61
CA GLU A 312 -24.08 48.41 12.52
C GLU A 312 -25.56 48.68 12.19
N TYR A 313 -26.35 48.90 13.23
CA TYR A 313 -27.72 49.42 13.15
C TYR A 313 -27.70 50.77 12.41
N SER A 314 -27.86 50.72 11.09
CA SER A 314 -28.24 51.85 10.25
C SER A 314 -29.77 51.99 10.33
N ASP A 315 -30.21 52.62 11.40
CA ASP A 315 -31.62 52.90 11.69
C ASP A 315 -32.05 54.21 11.02
N GLU A 316 -32.30 54.22 9.69
CA GLU A 316 -33.06 55.27 8.96
C GLU A 316 -33.68 54.62 7.69
N GLU A 317 -34.91 54.09 7.73
CA GLU A 317 -36.21 54.76 7.50
C GLU A 317 -36.36 55.41 6.10
N TYR A 318 -37.52 55.12 5.46
CA TYR A 318 -38.10 55.68 4.21
C TYR A 318 -37.90 54.93 2.88
N GLY A 319 -38.74 53.90 2.70
CA GLY A 319 -39.86 53.86 1.73
C GLY A 319 -39.64 54.24 0.26
N VAL A 320 -40.11 53.37 -0.65
CA VAL A 320 -41.09 53.69 -1.72
C VAL A 320 -41.52 52.40 -2.42
N GLU A 321 -42.84 52.26 -2.52
CA GLU A 321 -43.58 51.18 -3.15
C GLU A 321 -43.57 51.21 -4.70
N VAL A 322 -43.54 50.00 -5.26
CA VAL A 322 -44.32 49.49 -6.42
C VAL A 322 -44.14 50.16 -7.79
N SER A 323 -43.72 49.35 -8.78
CA SER A 323 -44.37 49.37 -10.10
C SER A 323 -44.26 48.03 -10.82
N MET A 324 -45.43 47.45 -11.11
CA MET A 324 -45.62 46.25 -11.92
C MET A 324 -45.15 46.47 -13.36
N ARG A 325 -44.64 45.41 -14.00
CA ARG A 325 -44.91 45.19 -15.42
C ARG A 325 -44.83 43.71 -15.79
N GLU A 326 -46.01 43.19 -16.11
CA GLU A 326 -46.23 41.97 -16.86
C GLU A 326 -45.60 42.10 -18.25
N CYS A 327 -45.04 41.01 -18.76
CA CYS A 327 -44.95 40.77 -20.19
C CYS A 327 -45.03 39.27 -20.44
N GLU A 328 -46.16 38.87 -20.99
CA GLU A 328 -46.47 37.56 -21.55
C GLU A 328 -45.49 37.21 -22.68
N THR A 329 -45.13 35.93 -22.82
CA THR A 329 -45.20 35.20 -24.10
C THR A 329 -44.76 33.74 -23.92
N SER A 330 -45.67 32.83 -24.25
CA SER A 330 -45.42 31.44 -24.68
C SER A 330 -45.91 31.37 -26.15
N PRO A 331 -45.66 30.32 -26.99
CA PRO A 331 -45.30 28.94 -26.64
C PRO A 331 -44.35 28.21 -27.64
N ALA A 332 -44.28 26.88 -27.48
CA ALA A 332 -43.93 25.84 -28.47
C ALA A 332 -42.48 25.30 -28.46
N MET A 333 -42.23 24.32 -27.59
CA MET A 333 -41.20 23.30 -27.82
C MET A 333 -41.79 22.14 -28.62
N GLU A 334 -41.28 22.00 -29.83
CA GLU A 334 -41.57 20.97 -30.81
C GLU A 334 -40.85 19.66 -30.44
N ARG A 335 -41.63 18.59 -30.29
CA ARG A 335 -41.12 17.22 -30.10
C ARG A 335 -40.65 16.69 -31.46
N LEU A 336 -39.34 16.54 -31.65
CA LEU A 336 -38.78 15.80 -32.78
C LEU A 336 -38.55 14.33 -32.38
N ASN A 337 -39.43 13.48 -32.90
CA ASN A 337 -39.25 12.04 -33.05
C ASN A 337 -38.04 11.76 -33.95
N ARG A 338 -37.17 10.84 -33.53
CA ARG A 338 -36.08 10.28 -34.35
C ARG A 338 -36.50 8.89 -34.83
N PRO A 339 -36.74 8.66 -36.13
CA PRO A 339 -36.94 7.31 -36.66
C PRO A 339 -35.59 6.67 -36.98
N GLY A 340 -35.56 5.33 -36.93
CA GLY A 340 -34.40 4.52 -37.23
C GLY A 340 -33.90 4.61 -38.68
N GLY A 341 -32.66 4.20 -38.85
CA GLY A 341 -32.02 3.99 -40.15
C GLY A 341 -30.83 3.08 -39.95
N GLY A 342 -31.03 1.79 -40.25
CA GLY A 342 -29.94 0.84 -40.39
C GLY A 342 -29.19 1.09 -41.70
N PHE A 343 -27.88 0.92 -41.66
CA PHE A 343 -27.08 0.59 -42.84
C PHE A 343 -26.03 -0.42 -42.40
N GLY A 344 -26.19 -1.65 -42.90
CA GLY A 344 -25.09 -2.59 -42.97
C GLY A 344 -24.07 -2.08 -43.98
N VAL A 345 -22.79 -2.17 -43.62
CA VAL A 345 -21.70 -2.13 -44.59
C VAL A 345 -20.91 -3.41 -44.39
N GLN A 346 -21.07 -4.27 -45.38
CA GLN A 346 -20.32 -5.48 -45.64
C GLN A 346 -19.00 -5.11 -46.32
N GLU A 347 -17.95 -5.84 -45.94
CA GLU A 347 -16.69 -6.05 -46.67
C GLU A 347 -15.83 -4.85 -47.10
N GLN A 348 -14.58 -4.85 -46.61
CA GLN A 348 -13.46 -5.12 -47.51
C GLN A 348 -12.24 -5.64 -46.73
N ARG A 349 -11.92 -6.91 -46.99
CA ARG A 349 -10.57 -7.47 -46.83
C ARG A 349 -9.60 -6.67 -47.69
N SER A 350 -8.46 -6.31 -47.14
CA SER A 350 -7.25 -6.11 -47.94
C SER A 350 -6.07 -6.85 -47.30
N PRO A 351 -5.31 -7.65 -48.07
CA PRO A 351 -4.17 -8.43 -47.60
C PRO A 351 -2.84 -7.69 -47.83
N ASN A 352 -1.79 -8.20 -47.17
CA ASN A 352 -0.36 -7.85 -47.33
C ASN A 352 0.00 -6.46 -46.76
N GLY A 353 1.00 -6.29 -45.91
CA GLY A 353 2.10 -7.15 -45.50
C GLY A 353 3.27 -6.22 -45.19
N LEU A 354 4.05 -6.51 -44.16
CA LEU A 354 5.50 -6.29 -44.12
C LEU A 354 6.07 -6.78 -42.80
N ALA A 355 6.89 -7.81 -42.94
CA ALA A 355 7.70 -8.40 -41.90
C ALA A 355 8.67 -7.37 -41.30
N ARG A 356 8.78 -7.38 -39.98
CA ARG A 356 10.02 -7.08 -39.29
C ARG A 356 10.20 -8.12 -38.19
N GLY A 357 11.02 -9.11 -38.50
CA GLY A 357 11.53 -10.06 -37.52
C GLY A 357 12.44 -9.31 -36.54
N MET A 358 12.16 -9.46 -35.25
CA MET A 358 13.13 -9.22 -34.21
C MET A 358 13.59 -10.58 -33.70
N ASN A 359 14.87 -10.84 -33.94
CA ASN A 359 15.59 -12.00 -33.44
C ASN A 359 15.52 -12.01 -31.91
N VAL A 360 14.99 -13.09 -31.35
CA VAL A 360 15.17 -13.43 -29.95
C VAL A 360 16.54 -14.11 -29.85
N LEU A 361 17.54 -13.35 -29.40
CA LEU A 361 18.80 -13.93 -28.95
C LEU A 361 18.57 -14.54 -27.56
N SER A 362 18.65 -15.86 -27.53
CA SER A 362 18.85 -16.66 -26.33
C SER A 362 20.23 -16.32 -25.77
N LEU A 363 20.29 -15.83 -24.54
CA LEU A 363 21.52 -15.74 -23.76
C LEU A 363 21.29 -16.51 -22.47
N THR A 364 21.73 -17.77 -22.51
CA THR A 364 22.22 -18.50 -21.35
C THR A 364 23.55 -17.89 -20.93
N ALA A 365 23.62 -17.41 -19.70
CA ALA A 365 24.82 -17.34 -18.89
C ALA A 365 24.40 -17.52 -17.43
#